data_AF-A0A2D5VDL3-F1
#
_entry.id   AF-A0A2D5VDL3-F1
#
_cell.length_a   1.000
_cell.length_b   1.000
_cell.length_c   1.000
_cell.angle_alpha   90.00
_cell.angle_beta   90.00
_cell.angle_gamma   90.00
#
_symmetry.space_group_name_H-M   'P 1'
#
loop_
_entity.id
_entity.type
_entity.pdbx_description
1 polymer ?
#
loop_
_entity_poly.entity_id
_entity_poly.type
_entity_poly.pdbx_seq_one_letter_code
_entity_poly.pdbx_strand_id
1 'polypeptide(L)' 'MVVVDGQGIPIGPDLDSASASEIKRQQPTIEKIAMPRKGAGRSRQNPVRIIADKGYDSDLLGQRRLKGGIELICR' A
#
# COMPACT_ATOMS: atom_id res chain seq x y z
N MET A 1 -6.29 -8.00 2.97
CA MET A 1 -6.46 -6.56 2.64
C MET A 1 -6.66 -6.45 1.13
N VAL A 2 -7.61 -5.62 0.67
CA VAL A 2 -7.79 -5.35 -0.76
C VAL A 2 -7.25 -3.95 -1.02
N VAL A 3 -6.34 -3.80 -1.99
CA VAL A 3 -5.91 -2.47 -2.42
C VAL A 3 -6.56 -2.12 -3.74
N VAL A 4 -7.17 -0.94 -3.74
CA VAL A 4 -7.88 -0.36 -4.86
C VAL A 4 -7.15 0.87 -5.38
N ASP A 5 -7.40 1.23 -6.64
CA ASP A 5 -6.98 2.52 -7.17
C ASP A 5 -7.91 3.64 -6.68
N GLY A 6 -7.59 4.88 -7.09
CA GLY A 6 -8.40 6.05 -6.74
C GLY A 6 -9.84 6.03 -7.28
N GLN A 7 -10.21 5.06 -8.12
CA GLN A 7 -11.55 4.85 -8.67
C GLN A 7 -12.25 3.62 -8.06
N GLY A 8 -11.62 2.92 -7.12
CA GLY A 8 -12.17 1.72 -6.50
C GLY A 8 -11.91 0.43 -7.28
N ILE A 9 -11.05 0.45 -8.31
CA ILE A 9 -10.70 -0.75 -9.08
C ILE A 9 -9.64 -1.55 -8.30
N PRO A 10 -9.88 -2.83 -7.99
CA PRO A 10 -8.92 -3.64 -7.25
C PRO A 10 -7.64 -3.87 -8.07
N ILE A 11 -6.50 -3.48 -7.53
CA ILE A 11 -5.17 -3.60 -8.16
C ILE A 11 -4.40 -4.82 -7.63
N GLY A 12 -4.77 -5.30 -6.44
CA GLY A 12 -4.15 -6.46 -5.82
C GLY A 12 -4.88 -6.89 -4.55
N PRO A 13 -5.50 -8.08 -4.55
CA PRO A 13 -5.96 -8.70 -3.32
C PRO A 13 -4.79 -9.41 -2.63
N ASP A 14 -4.45 -9.03 -1.41
CA ASP A 14 -3.53 -9.79 -0.55
C ASP A 14 -4.39 -10.49 0.52
N LEU A 15 -4.67 -11.76 0.25
CA LEU A 15 -5.43 -12.65 1.12
C LEU A 15 -4.43 -13.39 2.01
N ASP A 16 -4.39 -13.02 3.29
CA ASP A 16 -3.54 -13.66 4.29
C ASP A 16 -4.37 -13.93 5.56
N SER A 17 -4.23 -15.13 6.16
CA SER A 17 -5.07 -15.63 7.28
C SER A 17 -4.98 -14.72 8.49
N ALA A 18 -6.04 -14.04 8.93
CA ALA A 18 -6.08 -12.95 9.95
C ALA A 18 -5.36 -13.19 11.31
N SER A 19 -4.03 -13.34 11.33
CA SER A 19 -3.21 -13.60 12.50
C SER A 19 -1.77 -13.16 12.26
N ALA A 20 -1.57 -11.85 12.19
CA ALA A 20 -0.33 -11.15 12.47
C ALA A 20 -0.74 -9.69 12.64
N SER A 21 -0.38 -9.06 13.76
CA SER A 21 -0.59 -7.64 14.06
C SER A 21 -0.71 -6.82 12.77
N GLU A 22 -1.91 -6.30 12.46
CA GLU A 22 -2.31 -5.74 11.15
C GLU A 22 -1.25 -4.83 10.50
N ILE A 23 -0.54 -4.09 11.34
CA ILE A 23 0.59 -3.22 11.00
C ILE A 23 1.70 -3.95 10.23
N LYS A 24 2.06 -5.19 10.60
CA LYS A 24 3.14 -5.97 9.96
C LYS A 24 2.77 -6.49 8.58
N ARG A 25 1.47 -6.62 8.26
CA ARG A 25 1.00 -7.11 6.95
C ARG A 25 0.95 -6.03 5.89
N GLN A 26 0.75 -4.77 6.28
CA GLN A 26 0.70 -3.68 5.32
C GLN A 26 1.94 -3.60 4.42
N GLN A 27 3.12 -3.76 5.01
CA GLN A 27 4.39 -3.61 4.29
C GLN A 27 4.51 -4.62 3.12
N PRO A 28 4.39 -5.94 3.35
CA PRO A 28 4.45 -6.91 2.25
C PRO A 28 3.29 -6.78 1.28
N THR A 29 2.08 -6.38 1.73
CA THR A 29 0.98 -6.15 0.79
C THR A 29 1.33 -5.03 -0.19
N ILE A 30 1.87 -3.90 0.29
CA ILE A 30 2.20 -2.76 -0.59
C ILE A 30 3.35 -3.07 -1.54
N GLU A 31 4.36 -3.79 -1.08
CA GLU A 31 5.49 -4.21 -1.92
C GLU A 31 5.07 -5.11 -3.09
N LYS A 32 4.00 -5.89 -2.90
CA LYS A 32 3.44 -6.76 -3.96
C LYS A 32 2.59 -6.00 -4.98
N ILE A 33 2.17 -4.77 -4.70
CA ILE A 33 1.27 -4.05 -5.61
C ILE A 33 2.06 -3.53 -6.80
N ALA A 34 1.63 -3.96 -7.99
CA ALA A 34 2.12 -3.45 -9.25
C ALA A 34 1.22 -2.32 -9.73
N MET A 35 1.71 -1.08 -9.67
CA MET A 35 1.02 0.09 -10.19
C MET A 35 1.13 0.14 -11.71
N PRO A 36 0.00 0.34 -12.43
CA PRO A 36 0.02 0.51 -13.87
C PRO A 36 0.88 1.70 -14.28
N ARG A 37 1.65 1.52 -15.34
CA ARG A 37 2.56 2.52 -15.91
C ARG A 37 2.04 2.96 -17.28
N LYS A 38 2.19 4.25 -17.60
CA LYS A 38 2.00 4.76 -18.95
C LYS A 38 3.25 4.41 -19.79
N GLY A 39 3.24 3.24 -20.44
CA GLY A 39 4.31 2.77 -21.34
C GLY A 39 4.91 1.41 -20.97
N ALA A 40 5.79 0.88 -21.84
CA ALA A 40 6.47 -0.41 -21.66
C ALA A 40 7.51 -0.38 -20.52
N GLY A 41 7.74 -1.54 -19.88
CA GLY A 41 8.73 -1.73 -18.81
C GLY A 41 8.12 -2.25 -17.51
N ARG A 42 8.95 -2.44 -16.48
CA ARG A 42 8.52 -2.96 -15.16
C ARG A 42 7.49 -2.02 -14.52
N SER A 43 6.41 -2.61 -14.00
CA SER A 43 5.38 -1.91 -13.24
C SER A 43 5.97 -1.15 -12.05
N ARG A 44 5.37 -0.01 -11.72
CA ARG A 44 5.85 0.80 -10.60
C ARG A 44 5.46 0.12 -9.29
N GLN A 45 6.35 0.13 -8.30
CA GLN A 45 6.04 -0.37 -6.94
C GLN A 45 5.91 0.77 -5.92
N ASN A 46 6.14 2.03 -6.33
CA ASN A 46 5.98 3.22 -5.48
C ASN A 46 4.73 4.03 -5.89
N PRO A 47 3.58 3.82 -5.23
CA PRO A 47 2.42 4.70 -5.38
C PRO A 47 2.73 6.11 -4.84
N VAL A 48 2.03 7.12 -5.35
CA VAL A 48 2.20 8.51 -4.86
C VAL A 48 1.55 8.68 -3.49
N ARG A 49 0.39 8.05 -3.28
CA ARG A 49 -0.40 8.12 -2.05
C ARG A 49 -0.96 6.75 -1.70
N ILE A 50 -1.09 6.49 -0.39
CA ILE A 50 -1.79 5.35 0.17
C ILE A 50 -2.81 5.88 1.18
N ILE A 51 -4.07 5.52 0.98
CA ILE A 51 -5.15 5.79 1.93
C ILE A 51 -5.43 4.50 2.69
N ALA A 52 -5.35 4.54 4.01
CA ALA A 52 -5.54 3.37 4.87
C ALA A 52 -6.41 3.72 6.08
N ASP A 53 -6.97 2.71 6.73
CA ASP A 53 -7.68 2.89 8.00
C ASP A 53 -6.75 3.40 9.10
N LYS A 54 -7.32 4.11 10.08
CA LYS A 54 -6.59 4.62 11.25
C LYS A 54 -5.81 3.56 12.02
N GLY A 55 -6.26 2.30 12.03
CA GLY A 55 -5.53 1.18 12.65
C GLY A 55 -4.15 0.90 12.02
N TYR A 56 -3.90 1.47 10.84
CA TYR A 56 -2.65 1.37 10.11
C TYR A 56 -1.70 2.55 10.34
N ASP A 57 -2.12 3.54 11.13
CA ASP A 57 -1.30 4.69 11.52
C ASP A 57 -0.24 4.27 12.53
N SER A 58 0.97 4.05 12.01
CA SER A 58 2.14 3.75 12.84
C SER A 58 3.31 4.58 12.35
N ASP A 59 3.89 5.37 13.25
CA ASP A 59 4.91 6.37 12.93
C ASP A 59 6.09 5.78 12.15
N LEU A 60 6.53 4.57 12.50
CA LEU A 60 7.65 3.89 11.82
C LEU A 60 7.35 3.48 10.38
N LEU A 61 6.09 3.20 10.04
CA LEU A 61 5.66 2.87 8.68
C LEU A 61 5.39 4.14 7.87
N GLY A 62 4.73 5.12 8.48
CA GLY A 62 4.51 6.44 7.88
C GLY A 62 5.84 7.10 7.49
N GLN A 63 6.80 7.16 8.41
CA GLN A 63 8.13 7.73 8.13
C GLN A 63 8.89 6.97 7.04
N ARG A 64 8.82 5.62 7.02
CA ARG A 64 9.46 4.82 5.97
C ARG A 64 8.87 5.10 4.59
N ARG A 65 7.55 5.27 4.51
CA ARG A 65 6.85 5.59 3.26
C ARG A 65 7.15 7.01 2.78
N LEU A 66 7.13 7.98 3.69
CA LEU A 66 7.51 9.36 3.37
C LEU A 66 8.95 9.44 2.84
N LYS A 67 9.89 8.69 3.45
CA LYS A 67 11.27 8.56 2.93
C LYS A 67 11.34 7.94 1.53
N GLY A 68 10.40 7.05 1.19
CA GLY A 68 10.24 6.48 -0.15
C GLY A 68 9.49 7.36 -1.16
N GLY A 69 9.07 8.58 -0.76
CA GLY A 69 8.26 9.48 -1.58
C GLY A 69 6.79 9.10 -1.69
N ILE A 70 6.31 8.27 -0.76
CA ILE A 70 4.94 7.77 -0.70
C ILE A 70 4.23 8.48 0.46
N GLU A 71 3.16 9.21 0.16
CA GLU A 71 2.33 9.87 1.16
C GLU A 71 1.33 8.87 1.77
N LEU A 72 1.33 8.73 3.10
CA LEU A 72 0.35 7.91 3.82
C LEU A 72 -0.71 8.81 4.44
N ILE A 73 -1.97 8.55 4.10
CA ILE A 73 -3.14 9.23 4.64
C ILE A 73 -3.97 8.20 5.41
N CYS A 74 -4.04 8.34 6.72
CA CYS A 74 -4.87 7.49 7.58
C CYS A 74 -6.23 8.17 7.83
N ARG A 75 -7.34 7.45 7.65
CA ARG A 75 -8.70 7.94 7.95
C ARG A 75 -9.44 7.07 8.95
#